data_AF-A0AAV0M0F3-F1
#
_entry.id   AF-A0AAV0M0F3-F1
#
_cell.length_a   1.000
_cell.length_b   1.000
_cell.length_c   1.000
_cell.angle_alpha   90.00
_cell.angle_beta   90.00
_cell.angle_gamma   90.00
#
_symmetry.space_group_name_H-M   'P 1'
#
loop_
_entity.id
_entity.type
_entity.pdbx_description
1 polymer ?
#
loop_
_entity_poly.entity_id
_entity_poly.type
_entity_poly.pdbx_seq_one_letter_code
_entity_poly.pdbx_strand_id
1 'polypeptide(L)'
;MSFEKIRVTNPIVEMDGDEMTRVFWKSIKDKLVFPFLDLDIKYFDLGLPNRDATNDQVTIESAEATLKYNVAIKCATITPDEDRVKEFNLKKMWRSPNGTIRNILNGTVFREPIICKNVPRLKYDGRFKDIFQEVYESRWKSKFEAAGIWYEHRLIDDMVAYSLKSDGGYVWACKNYDGDVQSDFLAQGFGSLGLMTSVLVCPDGKTIEAEAAHGTVTRHYRVHQKGGETSTNSIASIFAWSRGLAHRAKLDGNARLLDYTKKLEAACVGTVESGKMTKDLALLIHGPKVTRAQYLNTEEFIDAVAAQLKARLLASSKL
;
A
#
# COMPACT_ATOMS: atom_id res chain seq x y z
N MET A 1 -23.93 -6.79 -22.09
CA MET A 1 -22.74 -7.60 -22.45
C MET A 1 -21.88 -7.73 -21.21
N SER A 2 -21.24 -8.87 -20.98
CA SER A 2 -20.20 -9.01 -19.96
C SER A 2 -18.93 -8.25 -20.37
N PHE A 3 -18.16 -7.77 -19.40
CA PHE A 3 -16.84 -7.19 -19.67
C PHE A 3 -15.87 -8.30 -20.13
N GLU A 4 -15.15 -8.08 -21.22
CA GLU A 4 -14.09 -9.01 -21.65
C GLU A 4 -12.88 -8.86 -20.72
N LYS A 5 -12.53 -9.94 -20.01
CA LYS A 5 -11.42 -9.94 -19.06
C LYS A 5 -10.10 -9.57 -19.73
N ILE A 6 -9.33 -8.72 -19.06
CA ILE A 6 -7.97 -8.38 -19.46
C ILE A 6 -7.07 -9.54 -19.04
N ARG A 7 -6.53 -10.26 -20.04
CA ARG A 7 -5.53 -11.31 -19.84
C ARG A 7 -4.20 -10.70 -19.38
N VAL A 8 -3.61 -11.29 -18.35
CA VAL A 8 -2.28 -10.94 -17.82
C VAL A 8 -1.35 -12.12 -18.06
N THR A 9 -0.29 -11.90 -18.83
CA THR A 9 0.54 -13.00 -19.39
C THR A 9 1.45 -13.65 -18.36
N ASN A 10 2.03 -12.84 -17.48
CA ASN A 10 2.92 -13.29 -16.41
C ASN A 10 2.20 -13.24 -15.06
N PRO A 11 2.52 -14.15 -14.12
CA PRO A 11 1.87 -14.17 -12.82
C PRO A 11 2.27 -12.97 -11.93
N ILE A 12 1.48 -12.80 -10.87
CA ILE A 12 1.87 -12.05 -9.67
C ILE A 12 1.97 -13.00 -8.47
N VAL A 13 2.71 -12.58 -7.44
CA VAL A 13 2.63 -13.16 -6.10
C VAL A 13 1.52 -12.44 -5.33
N GLU A 14 0.63 -13.19 -4.69
CA GLU A 14 -0.30 -12.66 -3.70
C GLU A 14 0.11 -13.15 -2.31
N MET A 15 0.29 -12.22 -1.37
CA MET A 15 0.52 -12.52 0.04
C MET A 15 -0.74 -12.15 0.83
N ASP A 16 -1.58 -13.13 1.17
CA ASP A 16 -2.75 -12.92 2.03
C ASP A 16 -2.32 -12.75 3.50
N GLY A 17 -3.18 -12.13 4.31
CA GLY A 17 -2.78 -11.59 5.62
C GLY A 17 -3.77 -11.87 6.74
N ASP A 18 -3.92 -10.90 7.64
CA ASP A 18 -4.57 -11.06 8.94
C ASP A 18 -5.75 -10.09 9.17
N GLU A 19 -6.60 -10.44 10.13
CA GLU A 19 -7.65 -9.60 10.75
C GLU A 19 -8.55 -8.82 9.76
N MET A 20 -8.82 -7.54 10.02
CA MET A 20 -9.77 -6.73 9.26
C MET A 20 -9.33 -6.55 7.80
N THR A 21 -8.02 -6.41 7.59
CA THR A 21 -7.42 -6.34 6.26
C THR A 21 -7.72 -7.60 5.46
N ARG A 22 -7.57 -8.80 6.03
CA ARG A 22 -7.90 -10.06 5.33
C ARG A 22 -9.36 -10.13 4.89
N VAL A 23 -10.28 -9.70 5.75
CA VAL A 23 -11.73 -9.69 5.46
C VAL A 23 -12.04 -8.90 4.20
N PHE A 24 -11.59 -7.63 4.12
CA PHE A 24 -11.86 -6.81 2.94
C PHE A 24 -10.91 -7.08 1.77
N TRP A 25 -9.74 -7.71 1.98
CA TRP A 25 -8.85 -8.17 0.91
C TRP A 25 -9.58 -9.15 -0.03
N LYS A 26 -10.35 -10.08 0.54
CA LYS A 26 -11.24 -10.95 -0.26
C LYS A 26 -12.27 -10.14 -1.05
N SER A 27 -12.93 -9.16 -0.43
CA SER A 27 -13.93 -8.33 -1.11
C SER A 27 -13.33 -7.51 -2.27
N ILE A 28 -12.12 -6.95 -2.09
CA ILE A 28 -11.35 -6.30 -3.15
C ILE A 28 -11.10 -7.28 -4.30
N LYS A 29 -10.62 -8.50 -4.03
CA LYS A 29 -10.38 -9.50 -5.08
C LYS A 29 -11.66 -9.89 -5.82
N ASP A 30 -12.73 -10.21 -5.10
CA ASP A 30 -13.99 -10.70 -5.66
C ASP A 30 -14.77 -9.63 -6.43
N LYS A 31 -14.74 -8.36 -5.98
CA LYS A 31 -15.54 -7.26 -6.56
C LYS A 31 -14.75 -6.37 -7.53
N LEU A 32 -13.44 -6.23 -7.33
CA LEU A 32 -12.58 -5.30 -8.08
C LEU A 32 -11.53 -6.01 -8.94
N VAL A 33 -11.02 -7.20 -8.60
CA VAL A 33 -9.93 -7.83 -9.38
C VAL A 33 -10.46 -8.90 -10.35
N PHE A 34 -10.98 -9.99 -9.81
CA PHE A 34 -11.39 -11.17 -10.58
C PHE A 34 -12.54 -10.98 -11.58
N PRO A 35 -13.46 -9.99 -11.45
CA PRO A 35 -14.46 -9.74 -12.49
C PRO A 35 -13.87 -9.18 -13.80
N PHE A 36 -12.71 -8.51 -13.74
CA PHE A 36 -12.15 -7.77 -14.87
C PHE A 36 -10.84 -8.34 -15.40
N LEU A 37 -10.12 -9.15 -14.60
CA LEU A 37 -8.84 -9.72 -14.98
C LEU A 37 -8.91 -11.25 -15.13
N ASP A 38 -8.10 -11.75 -16.05
CA ASP A 38 -7.67 -13.14 -16.16
C ASP A 38 -6.18 -13.18 -15.81
N LEU A 39 -5.85 -13.75 -14.65
CA LEU A 39 -4.62 -13.46 -13.91
C LEU A 39 -4.14 -14.71 -13.15
N ASP A 40 -2.93 -15.16 -13.48
CA ASP A 40 -2.25 -16.22 -12.72
C ASP A 40 -1.70 -15.65 -11.40
N ILE A 41 -2.12 -16.23 -10.28
CA ILE A 41 -1.70 -15.82 -8.93
C ILE A 41 -0.91 -16.95 -8.27
N LYS A 42 0.29 -16.63 -7.81
CA LYS A 42 1.05 -17.47 -6.87
C LYS A 42 0.71 -17.03 -5.45
N TYR A 43 -0.29 -17.71 -4.90
CA TYR A 43 -0.89 -17.39 -3.60
C TYR A 43 -0.05 -17.96 -2.45
N PHE A 44 0.26 -17.12 -1.47
CA PHE A 44 0.92 -17.48 -0.22
C PHE A 44 0.09 -16.91 0.95
N ASP A 45 -0.22 -17.76 1.91
CA ASP A 45 -0.98 -17.34 3.09
C ASP A 45 -0.03 -16.91 4.21
N LEU A 46 0.17 -15.61 4.35
CA LEU A 46 0.96 -15.02 5.45
C LEU A 46 0.09 -14.67 6.66
N GLY A 47 -1.12 -15.23 6.77
CA GLY A 47 -1.89 -15.20 8.00
C GLY A 47 -1.12 -15.86 9.14
N LEU A 48 -1.17 -15.26 10.33
CA LEU A 48 -0.40 -15.68 11.51
C LEU A 48 -0.56 -17.19 11.85
N PRO A 49 -1.75 -17.82 11.76
CA PRO A 49 -1.88 -19.26 11.96
C PRO A 49 -1.11 -20.12 10.94
N ASN A 50 -1.08 -19.70 9.66
CA ASN A 50 -0.35 -20.46 8.63
C ASN A 50 1.17 -20.23 8.72
N ARG A 51 1.61 -19.03 9.09
CA ARG A 51 3.02 -18.79 9.44
C ARG A 51 3.45 -19.63 10.63
N ASP A 52 2.67 -19.72 11.70
CA ASP A 52 3.02 -20.63 12.80
C ASP A 52 3.07 -22.09 12.32
N ALA A 53 2.03 -22.57 11.63
CA ALA A 53 1.96 -23.93 11.10
C ALA A 53 3.20 -24.30 10.25
N THR A 54 3.57 -23.46 9.29
CA THR A 54 4.72 -23.63 8.39
C THR A 54 6.08 -23.28 9.00
N ASN A 55 6.13 -22.90 10.28
CA ASN A 55 7.33 -22.41 10.97
C ASN A 55 7.97 -21.17 10.32
N ASP A 56 7.12 -20.26 9.80
CA ASP A 56 7.40 -19.03 9.06
C ASP A 56 8.07 -19.23 7.69
N GLN A 57 8.16 -20.49 7.22
CA GLN A 57 8.73 -20.83 5.91
C GLN A 57 7.93 -20.21 4.74
N VAL A 58 6.61 -20.12 4.84
CA VAL A 58 5.75 -19.49 3.83
C VAL A 58 6.11 -18.02 3.56
N THR A 59 6.61 -17.31 4.57
CA THR A 59 7.13 -15.94 4.45
C THR A 59 8.37 -15.89 3.57
N ILE A 60 9.28 -16.86 3.71
CA ILE A 60 10.51 -16.97 2.91
C ILE A 60 10.15 -17.36 1.47
N GLU A 61 9.34 -18.40 1.29
CA GLU A 61 8.89 -18.89 -0.02
C GLU A 61 8.18 -17.81 -0.84
N SER A 62 7.36 -16.97 -0.18
CA SER A 62 6.69 -15.85 -0.85
C SER A 62 7.67 -14.77 -1.32
N ALA A 63 8.76 -14.50 -0.59
CA ALA A 63 9.80 -13.57 -1.01
C ALA A 63 10.66 -14.14 -2.16
N GLU A 64 10.99 -15.43 -2.12
CA GLU A 64 11.68 -16.12 -3.21
C GLU A 64 10.82 -16.16 -4.49
N ALA A 65 9.52 -16.42 -4.36
CA ALA A 65 8.56 -16.29 -5.46
C ALA A 65 8.48 -14.84 -5.99
N THR A 66 8.63 -13.84 -5.13
CA THR A 66 8.63 -12.42 -5.53
C THR A 66 9.86 -12.09 -6.38
N LEU A 67 11.06 -12.56 -5.99
CA LEU A 67 12.27 -12.48 -6.83
C LEU A 67 12.10 -13.19 -8.19
N LYS A 68 11.38 -14.32 -8.21
CA LYS A 68 11.12 -15.09 -9.43
C LYS A 68 10.11 -14.43 -10.38
N TYR A 69 9.05 -13.83 -9.85
CA TYR A 69 7.92 -13.30 -10.64
C TYR A 69 7.86 -11.78 -10.72
N ASN A 70 8.80 -11.07 -10.08
CA ASN A 70 9.04 -9.62 -10.12
C ASN A 70 7.94 -8.73 -9.49
N VAL A 71 6.79 -9.29 -9.08
CA VAL A 71 5.66 -8.53 -8.53
C VAL A 71 5.01 -9.28 -7.39
N ALA A 72 4.99 -8.68 -6.20
CA ALA A 72 4.13 -9.08 -5.09
C ALA A 72 3.09 -8.02 -4.73
N ILE A 73 1.93 -8.50 -4.30
CA ILE A 73 0.81 -7.69 -3.81
C ILE A 73 0.40 -8.27 -2.46
N LYS A 74 0.52 -7.45 -1.40
CA LYS A 74 0.58 -7.94 -0.02
C LYS A 74 -0.46 -7.30 0.89
N CYS A 75 -1.16 -8.15 1.63
CA CYS A 75 -2.05 -7.79 2.72
C CYS A 75 -1.25 -7.47 4.01
N ALA A 76 -1.84 -6.71 4.94
CA ALA A 76 -1.22 -6.48 6.24
C ALA A 76 -1.24 -7.78 7.08
N THR A 77 -0.17 -7.98 7.85
CA THR A 77 0.11 -9.22 8.61
C THR A 77 0.47 -8.89 10.06
N ILE A 78 0.01 -9.67 11.04
CA ILE A 78 0.37 -9.50 12.45
C ILE A 78 1.87 -9.79 12.62
N THR A 79 2.62 -8.81 13.15
CA THR A 79 3.89 -9.10 13.82
C THR A 79 3.55 -9.44 15.28
N PRO A 80 3.78 -10.68 15.75
CA PRO A 80 3.30 -11.09 17.07
C PRO A 80 4.17 -10.53 18.21
N ASP A 81 3.49 -10.07 19.25
CA ASP A 81 4.05 -9.77 20.58
C ASP A 81 3.72 -10.90 21.58
N GLU A 82 4.00 -10.70 22.87
CA GLU A 82 3.70 -11.69 23.91
C GLU A 82 2.21 -12.01 24.05
N ASP A 83 1.32 -11.05 23.83
CA ASP A 83 -0.13 -11.26 23.94
C ASP A 83 -0.69 -11.93 22.70
N ARG A 84 -0.11 -11.69 21.52
CA ARG A 84 -0.40 -12.47 20.30
C ARG A 84 0.10 -13.91 20.39
N VAL A 85 1.24 -14.16 21.05
CA VAL A 85 1.71 -15.52 21.36
C VAL A 85 0.68 -16.27 22.21
N LYS A 86 0.11 -15.60 23.23
CA LYS A 86 -0.97 -16.17 24.08
C LYS A 86 -2.28 -16.34 23.31
N GLU A 87 -2.72 -15.33 22.56
CA GLU A 87 -3.99 -15.33 21.81
C GLU A 87 -4.05 -16.46 20.77
N PHE A 88 -2.99 -16.63 19.98
CA PHE A 88 -2.94 -17.60 18.88
C PHE A 88 -2.28 -18.93 19.27
N ASN A 89 -1.88 -19.10 20.54
CA ASN A 89 -1.14 -20.27 21.04
C ASN A 89 0.08 -20.62 20.17
N LEU A 90 0.91 -19.61 19.87
CA LEU A 90 2.04 -19.72 18.94
C LEU A 90 3.17 -20.57 19.52
N LYS A 91 3.87 -21.31 18.65
CA LYS A 91 5.10 -22.07 18.99
C LYS A 91 6.20 -21.16 19.54
N LYS A 92 6.26 -19.90 19.06
CA LYS A 92 7.16 -18.83 19.51
C LYS A 92 6.73 -17.48 18.94
N MET A 93 7.38 -16.41 19.41
CA MET A 93 7.27 -15.08 18.81
C MET A 93 8.00 -15.06 17.45
N TRP A 94 7.24 -15.10 16.36
CA TRP A 94 7.76 -15.04 14.99
C TRP A 94 8.22 -13.63 14.61
N ARG A 95 9.12 -13.51 13.63
CA ARG A 95 9.60 -12.21 13.15
C ARG A 95 8.51 -11.50 12.33
N SER A 96 8.68 -10.20 12.13
CA SER A 96 7.81 -9.44 11.23
C SER A 96 7.96 -9.94 9.78
N PRO A 97 6.88 -10.35 9.09
CA PRO A 97 6.96 -10.77 7.69
C PRO A 97 7.58 -9.69 6.80
N ASN A 98 7.20 -8.43 7.03
CA ASN A 98 7.75 -7.27 6.34
C ASN A 98 9.29 -7.19 6.53
N GLY A 99 9.80 -7.43 7.73
CA GLY A 99 11.24 -7.46 7.99
C GLY A 99 11.95 -8.61 7.25
N THR A 100 11.36 -9.82 7.27
CA THR A 100 11.89 -10.99 6.56
C THR A 100 11.92 -10.77 5.04
N ILE A 101 10.79 -10.33 4.45
CA ILE A 101 10.65 -10.07 3.02
C ILE A 101 11.60 -8.95 2.57
N ARG A 102 11.63 -7.81 3.27
CA ARG A 102 12.51 -6.67 2.93
C ARG A 102 14.00 -7.06 2.94
N ASN A 103 14.42 -7.92 3.87
CA ASN A 103 15.79 -8.45 3.91
C ASN A 103 16.13 -9.39 2.75
N ILE A 104 15.17 -10.22 2.30
CA ILE A 104 15.37 -11.14 1.16
C ILE A 104 15.35 -10.38 -0.18
N LEU A 105 14.45 -9.42 -0.32
CA LEU A 105 14.32 -8.60 -1.53
C LEU A 105 15.42 -7.52 -1.65
N ASN A 106 16.04 -7.13 -0.53
CA ASN A 106 17.11 -6.12 -0.46
C ASN A 106 16.75 -4.79 -1.20
N GLY A 107 15.48 -4.40 -1.11
CA GLY A 107 14.91 -3.22 -1.77
C GLY A 107 14.64 -2.06 -0.83
N THR A 108 14.44 -0.87 -1.40
CA THR A 108 14.05 0.34 -0.66
C THR A 108 12.55 0.51 -0.68
N VAL A 109 11.94 0.80 0.48
CA VAL A 109 10.51 1.07 0.60
C VAL A 109 10.24 2.55 0.31
N PHE A 110 9.43 2.82 -0.69
CA PHE A 110 8.87 4.13 -0.99
C PHE A 110 7.44 4.18 -0.46
N ARG A 111 7.11 5.22 0.34
CA ARG A 111 5.76 5.48 0.81
C ARG A 111 5.26 6.80 0.24
N GLU A 112 4.16 6.76 -0.52
CA GLU A 112 3.54 7.90 -1.19
C GLU A 112 2.14 8.20 -0.61
N PRO A 113 1.88 9.44 -0.15
CA PRO A 113 0.58 9.84 0.41
C PRO A 113 -0.24 10.78 -0.51
N ILE A 114 -1.46 11.15 -0.08
CA ILE A 114 -2.46 11.90 -0.87
C ILE A 114 -2.88 13.20 -0.12
N ILE A 115 -2.56 14.38 -0.67
CA ILE A 115 -2.06 15.59 0.05
C ILE A 115 -3.10 16.57 0.72
N CYS A 116 -2.68 17.20 1.85
CA CYS A 116 -3.28 18.32 2.65
C CYS A 116 -2.20 19.01 3.56
N LYS A 117 -2.46 19.95 4.51
CA LYS A 117 -1.39 20.87 5.06
C LYS A 117 -1.25 21.06 6.62
N ASN A 118 -0.01 21.37 7.07
CA ASN A 118 0.56 22.11 8.27
C ASN A 118 0.76 21.52 9.73
N VAL A 119 2.01 21.66 10.30
CA VAL A 119 2.55 21.75 11.74
C VAL A 119 3.69 20.71 12.20
N PRO A 120 4.82 21.08 12.94
CA PRO A 120 6.13 20.32 13.14
C PRO A 120 6.50 19.83 14.61
N ARG A 121 7.68 19.26 15.07
CA ARG A 121 9.19 19.32 14.83
C ARG A 121 10.04 18.12 15.48
N LEU A 122 11.40 18.11 15.33
CA LEU A 122 12.56 17.51 16.13
C LEU A 122 13.53 16.45 15.44
N LYS A 123 14.77 16.22 15.98
CA LYS A 123 16.11 15.92 15.30
C LYS A 123 17.00 14.84 16.02
N TYR A 124 18.16 14.29 15.54
CA TYR A 124 18.59 13.51 14.32
C TYR A 124 20.02 12.83 14.49
N ASP A 125 20.57 12.10 13.49
CA ASP A 125 21.90 11.39 13.45
C ASP A 125 22.53 11.27 12.01
N GLY A 126 23.85 11.06 11.84
CA GLY A 126 24.64 11.55 10.70
C GLY A 126 25.31 10.63 9.64
N ARG A 127 25.59 9.33 9.85
CA ARG A 127 26.46 8.52 8.93
C ARG A 127 25.96 8.36 7.47
N PHE A 128 24.68 8.62 7.19
CA PHE A 128 24.07 8.36 5.88
C PHE A 128 24.49 9.34 4.78
N LYS A 129 24.96 10.53 5.15
CA LYS A 129 25.26 11.63 4.23
C LYS A 129 26.26 11.26 3.14
N ASP A 130 27.39 10.68 3.54
CA ASP A 130 28.59 10.63 2.70
C ASP A 130 28.45 9.62 1.54
N ILE A 131 27.81 8.48 1.81
CA ILE A 131 27.53 7.43 0.81
C ILE A 131 26.58 7.96 -0.28
N PHE A 132 25.54 8.71 0.08
CA PHE A 132 24.63 9.31 -0.91
C PHE A 132 25.33 10.37 -1.76
N GLN A 133 26.25 11.15 -1.18
CA GLN A 133 27.04 12.14 -1.93
C GLN A 133 27.93 11.47 -3.00
N GLU A 134 28.69 10.44 -2.62
CA GLU A 134 29.56 9.69 -3.54
C GLU A 134 28.76 9.08 -4.70
N VAL A 135 27.63 8.44 -4.41
CA VAL A 135 26.76 7.82 -5.42
C VAL A 135 26.11 8.85 -6.33
N TYR A 136 25.71 10.01 -5.80
CA TYR A 136 25.16 11.11 -6.60
C TYR A 136 26.19 11.64 -7.60
N GLU A 137 27.37 12.03 -7.12
CA GLU A 137 28.43 12.63 -7.94
C GLU A 137 28.96 11.66 -9.01
N SER A 138 29.14 10.38 -8.66
CA SER A 138 29.73 9.39 -9.56
C SER A 138 28.78 8.81 -10.61
N ARG A 139 27.44 8.82 -10.40
CA ARG A 139 26.48 8.06 -11.26
C ARG A 139 25.23 8.81 -11.71
N TRP A 140 24.85 9.90 -11.02
CA TRP A 140 23.52 10.49 -11.16
C TRP A 140 23.50 11.98 -11.47
N LYS A 141 24.48 12.77 -11.01
CA LYS A 141 24.52 14.23 -11.18
C LYS A 141 24.16 14.71 -12.59
N SER A 142 24.84 14.22 -13.62
CA SER A 142 24.58 14.60 -15.02
C SER A 142 23.20 14.18 -15.54
N LYS A 143 22.61 13.10 -15.01
CA LYS A 143 21.23 12.66 -15.35
C LYS A 143 20.18 13.51 -14.64
N PHE A 144 20.46 13.93 -13.41
CA PHE A 144 19.62 14.83 -12.63
C PHE A 144 19.59 16.23 -13.27
N GLU A 145 20.77 16.76 -13.61
CA GLU A 145 20.93 18.02 -14.34
C GLU A 145 20.20 17.99 -15.70
N ALA A 146 20.37 16.91 -16.49
CA ALA A 146 19.66 16.74 -17.76
C ALA A 146 18.13 16.57 -17.63
N ALA A 147 17.63 16.20 -16.44
CA ALA A 147 16.21 16.07 -16.13
C ALA A 147 15.64 17.27 -15.34
N GLY A 148 16.44 18.31 -15.06
CA GLY A 148 16.01 19.50 -14.33
C GLY A 148 15.74 19.30 -12.84
N ILE A 149 16.31 18.24 -12.23
CA ILE A 149 16.14 17.88 -10.80
C ILE A 149 17.48 17.88 -10.06
N TRP A 150 17.44 17.85 -8.73
CA TRP A 150 18.65 17.87 -7.88
C TRP A 150 18.55 16.89 -6.71
N TYR A 151 19.69 16.62 -6.07
CA TYR A 151 19.80 15.93 -4.79
C TYR A 151 20.35 16.90 -3.74
N GLU A 152 19.88 16.78 -2.49
CA GLU A 152 20.33 17.60 -1.37
C GLU A 152 20.23 16.79 -0.07
N HIS A 153 21.30 16.76 0.73
CA HIS A 153 21.26 16.23 2.10
C HIS A 153 20.75 17.30 3.07
N ARG A 154 19.69 16.98 3.83
CA ARG A 154 19.19 17.79 4.95
C ARG A 154 19.19 17.00 6.27
N LEU A 155 19.32 17.70 7.39
CA LEU A 155 19.06 17.14 8.71
C LEU A 155 17.54 16.91 8.84
N ILE A 156 17.10 15.90 9.60
CA ILE A 156 15.68 15.49 9.56
C ILE A 156 14.72 16.59 10.03
N ASP A 157 15.13 17.49 10.93
CA ASP A 157 14.30 18.61 11.38
C ASP A 157 14.18 19.72 10.35
N ASP A 158 15.27 20.03 9.64
CA ASP A 158 15.24 20.91 8.46
C ASP A 158 14.38 20.28 7.35
N MET A 159 14.42 18.96 7.20
CA MET A 159 13.65 18.23 6.20
C MET A 159 12.17 18.10 6.57
N VAL A 160 11.79 17.84 7.83
CA VAL A 160 10.37 17.86 8.25
C VAL A 160 9.83 19.29 8.19
N ALA A 161 10.63 20.30 8.56
CA ALA A 161 10.23 21.70 8.49
C ALA A 161 10.09 22.21 7.04
N TYR A 162 10.88 21.67 6.11
CA TYR A 162 10.68 21.86 4.67
C TYR A 162 9.42 21.13 4.19
N SER A 163 9.27 19.85 4.54
CA SER A 163 8.15 18.99 4.13
C SER A 163 6.78 19.55 4.55
N LEU A 164 6.71 20.20 5.71
CA LEU A 164 5.50 20.83 6.24
C LEU A 164 5.19 22.23 5.67
N LYS A 165 6.10 22.80 4.88
CA LYS A 165 5.98 24.12 4.24
C LYS A 165 5.93 24.06 2.72
N SER A 166 6.47 23.00 2.13
CA SER A 166 6.47 22.76 0.69
C SER A 166 5.08 22.34 0.20
N ASP A 167 4.79 22.60 -1.08
CA ASP A 167 3.62 22.06 -1.77
C ASP A 167 3.80 20.59 -2.23
N GLY A 168 4.94 19.97 -1.91
CA GLY A 168 5.29 18.58 -2.26
C GLY A 168 6.23 18.48 -3.45
N GLY A 169 6.09 17.43 -4.26
CA GLY A 169 6.81 17.29 -5.53
C GLY A 169 8.25 16.78 -5.47
N TYR A 170 8.70 16.22 -4.34
CA TYR A 170 10.04 15.64 -4.15
C TYR A 170 9.97 14.24 -3.53
N VAL A 171 11.04 13.46 -3.71
CA VAL A 171 11.24 12.18 -3.00
C VAL A 171 12.09 12.42 -1.76
N TRP A 172 11.63 11.98 -0.59
CA TRP A 172 12.37 12.08 0.68
C TRP A 172 12.95 10.70 1.03
N ALA A 173 14.27 10.57 0.94
CA ALA A 173 14.98 9.37 1.41
C ALA A 173 15.13 9.42 2.95
N CYS A 174 14.52 8.48 3.65
CA CYS A 174 14.60 8.33 5.10
C CYS A 174 15.44 7.10 5.50
N LYS A 175 16.05 7.15 6.70
CA LYS A 175 16.55 5.94 7.39
C LYS A 175 15.34 5.12 7.85
N ASN A 176 15.53 3.82 8.14
CA ASN A 176 14.42 2.88 8.41
C ASN A 176 13.41 3.39 9.47
N TYR A 177 13.89 3.84 10.64
CA TYR A 177 13.01 4.36 11.71
C TYR A 177 12.34 5.70 11.34
N ASP A 178 13.11 6.64 10.79
CA ASP A 178 12.57 7.92 10.32
C ASP A 178 11.52 7.70 9.22
N GLY A 179 11.73 6.72 8.34
CA GLY A 179 10.80 6.36 7.28
C GLY A 179 9.48 5.82 7.81
N ASP A 180 9.53 4.90 8.79
CA ASP A 180 8.32 4.32 9.37
C ASP A 180 7.50 5.38 10.13
N VAL A 181 8.14 6.16 11.02
CA VAL A 181 7.47 7.20 11.81
C VAL A 181 6.99 8.39 10.97
N GLN A 182 7.83 8.93 10.08
CA GLN A 182 7.46 10.13 9.32
C GLN A 182 6.43 9.83 8.24
N SER A 183 6.40 8.62 7.66
CA SER A 183 5.38 8.28 6.67
C SER A 183 3.99 8.13 7.30
N ASP A 184 3.86 7.47 8.45
CA ASP A 184 2.58 7.41 9.19
C ASP A 184 2.10 8.81 9.61
N PHE A 185 3.02 9.67 10.05
CA PHE A 185 2.73 11.08 10.35
C PHE A 185 2.28 11.86 9.10
N LEU A 186 2.98 11.69 7.96
CA LEU A 186 2.60 12.29 6.68
C LEU A 186 1.21 11.83 6.26
N ALA A 187 0.95 10.52 6.20
CA ALA A 187 -0.35 9.97 5.84
C ALA A 187 -1.49 10.47 6.73
N GLN A 188 -1.24 10.64 8.04
CA GLN A 188 -2.26 11.16 8.96
C GLN A 188 -2.45 12.69 8.81
N GLY A 189 -1.39 13.47 8.58
CA GLY A 189 -1.49 14.91 8.25
C GLY A 189 -2.10 15.17 6.87
N PHE A 190 -1.98 14.19 5.98
CA PHE A 190 -2.62 14.12 4.67
C PHE A 190 -4.02 13.44 4.72
N GLY A 191 -4.47 13.02 5.90
CA GLY A 191 -5.87 12.70 6.20
C GLY A 191 -6.08 11.36 6.91
N SER A 192 -5.50 10.28 6.40
CA SER A 192 -5.70 8.93 6.95
C SER A 192 -4.59 7.97 6.51
N LEU A 193 -4.22 7.04 7.38
CA LEU A 193 -3.35 5.91 7.04
C LEU A 193 -3.94 5.05 5.90
N GLY A 194 -5.25 5.10 5.69
CA GLY A 194 -5.94 4.49 4.53
C GLY A 194 -5.69 5.18 3.19
N LEU A 195 -4.96 6.31 3.17
CA LEU A 195 -4.62 7.10 1.97
C LEU A 195 -3.10 7.12 1.67
N MET A 196 -2.36 6.07 2.07
CA MET A 196 -0.93 5.94 1.75
C MET A 196 -0.58 4.55 1.18
N THR A 197 0.13 4.56 0.06
CA THR A 197 0.70 3.35 -0.55
C THR A 197 2.13 3.11 -0.08
N SER A 198 2.50 1.85 0.11
CA SER A 198 3.86 1.41 0.42
C SER A 198 4.33 0.45 -0.68
N VAL A 199 5.43 0.80 -1.37
CA VAL A 199 6.00 -0.04 -2.43
C VAL A 199 7.50 -0.22 -2.18
N LEU A 200 7.92 -1.45 -1.90
CA LEU A 200 9.33 -1.82 -1.97
C LEU A 200 9.73 -1.95 -3.44
N VAL A 201 10.87 -1.33 -3.79
CA VAL A 201 11.50 -1.44 -5.10
C VAL A 201 12.91 -1.99 -4.93
N CYS A 202 13.21 -3.08 -5.63
CA CYS A 202 14.53 -3.69 -5.64
C CYS A 202 15.53 -2.91 -6.52
N PRO A 203 16.85 -3.02 -6.25
CA PRO A 203 17.89 -2.32 -7.02
C PRO A 203 18.06 -2.84 -8.47
N ASP A 204 17.34 -3.90 -8.86
CA ASP A 204 17.26 -4.40 -10.23
C ASP A 204 16.37 -3.54 -11.14
N GLY A 205 15.57 -2.63 -10.56
CA GLY A 205 14.58 -1.81 -11.28
C GLY A 205 13.38 -2.60 -11.82
N LYS A 206 13.21 -3.86 -11.41
CA LYS A 206 12.21 -4.80 -11.93
C LYS A 206 11.35 -5.42 -10.83
N THR A 207 11.93 -5.82 -9.71
CA THR A 207 11.21 -6.51 -8.65
C THR A 207 10.58 -5.50 -7.69
N ILE A 208 9.28 -5.65 -7.42
CA ILE A 208 8.55 -4.87 -6.41
C ILE A 208 7.69 -5.73 -5.50
N GLU A 209 7.41 -5.21 -4.31
CA GLU A 209 6.37 -5.67 -3.39
C GLU A 209 5.51 -4.45 -3.01
N ALA A 210 4.19 -4.56 -3.13
CA ALA A 210 3.25 -3.48 -2.86
C ALA A 210 2.26 -3.86 -1.74
N GLU A 211 2.26 -3.07 -0.66
CA GLU A 211 1.37 -3.21 0.49
C GLU A 211 0.65 -1.89 0.81
N ALA A 212 -0.46 -2.00 1.55
CA ALA A 212 -0.98 -0.83 2.27
C ALA A 212 0.01 -0.46 3.39
N ALA A 213 0.24 0.83 3.61
CA ALA A 213 1.22 1.22 4.64
C ALA A 213 0.75 0.93 6.08
N HIS A 214 -0.56 0.83 6.29
CA HIS A 214 -1.16 0.58 7.60
C HIS A 214 -1.13 -0.91 8.02
N GLY A 215 -1.14 -1.14 9.35
CA GLY A 215 -1.30 -2.47 9.92
C GLY A 215 -2.69 -3.10 9.73
N THR A 216 -2.94 -4.20 10.42
CA THR A 216 -4.10 -5.10 10.26
C THR A 216 -5.45 -4.58 10.76
N VAL A 217 -5.45 -3.37 11.33
CA VAL A 217 -6.61 -2.67 11.91
C VAL A 217 -7.37 -3.51 12.96
N THR A 218 -6.62 -4.13 13.88
CA THR A 218 -7.11 -5.00 14.98
C THR A 218 -8.35 -4.44 15.70
N ARG A 219 -8.38 -3.14 16.00
CA ARG A 219 -9.52 -2.49 16.70
C ARG A 219 -10.84 -2.68 15.95
N HIS A 220 -10.85 -2.58 14.63
CA HIS A 220 -12.05 -2.81 13.82
C HIS A 220 -12.34 -4.31 13.71
N TYR A 221 -11.30 -5.15 13.61
CA TYR A 221 -11.49 -6.61 13.65
C TYR A 221 -12.20 -7.09 14.92
N ARG A 222 -11.87 -6.52 16.10
CA ARG A 222 -12.58 -6.87 17.37
C ARG A 222 -14.06 -6.45 17.40
N VAL A 223 -14.48 -5.54 16.53
CA VAL A 223 -15.89 -5.16 16.34
C VAL A 223 -16.54 -6.15 15.35
N HIS A 224 -15.87 -6.43 14.23
CA HIS A 224 -16.30 -7.41 13.23
C HIS A 224 -16.48 -8.83 13.82
N GLN A 225 -15.54 -9.29 14.66
CA GLN A 225 -15.61 -10.58 15.39
C GLN A 225 -16.85 -10.70 16.30
N LYS A 226 -17.52 -9.59 16.63
CA LYS A 226 -18.76 -9.55 17.43
C LYS A 226 -20.02 -9.31 16.58
N GLY A 227 -19.92 -9.41 15.26
CA GLY A 227 -20.99 -9.08 14.31
C GLY A 227 -21.26 -7.57 14.18
N GLY A 228 -20.41 -6.71 14.72
CA GLY A 228 -20.57 -5.27 14.65
C GLY A 228 -20.13 -4.69 13.30
N GLU A 229 -20.81 -3.64 12.86
CA GLU A 229 -20.46 -2.92 11.63
C GLU A 229 -19.10 -2.20 11.76
N THR A 230 -18.28 -2.29 10.70
CA THR A 230 -16.98 -1.61 10.60
C THR A 230 -16.94 -0.68 9.39
N SER A 231 -16.36 0.50 9.56
CA SER A 231 -16.01 1.42 8.48
C SER A 231 -14.49 1.63 8.49
N THR A 232 -13.79 0.62 7.99
CA THR A 232 -12.36 0.63 7.70
C THR A 232 -12.14 1.08 6.26
N ASN A 233 -11.26 2.06 6.06
CA ASN A 233 -10.85 2.52 4.74
C ASN A 233 -10.06 1.43 4.01
N SER A 234 -10.48 1.10 2.79
CA SER A 234 -9.84 0.07 1.95
C SER A 234 -8.96 0.65 0.84
N ILE A 235 -8.87 1.99 0.69
CA ILE A 235 -8.23 2.65 -0.47
C ILE A 235 -6.76 2.23 -0.60
N ALA A 236 -5.95 2.34 0.45
CA ALA A 236 -4.55 1.92 0.43
C ALA A 236 -4.36 0.45 -0.01
N SER A 237 -5.25 -0.47 0.41
CA SER A 237 -5.20 -1.87 -0.02
C SER A 237 -5.68 -2.07 -1.46
N ILE A 238 -6.66 -1.31 -1.95
CA ILE A 238 -7.02 -1.29 -3.38
C ILE A 238 -5.86 -0.74 -4.21
N PHE A 239 -5.13 0.25 -3.70
CA PHE A 239 -3.95 0.78 -4.37
C PHE A 239 -2.74 -0.17 -4.32
N ALA A 240 -2.58 -1.01 -3.30
CA ALA A 240 -1.59 -2.09 -3.33
C ALA A 240 -1.82 -3.00 -4.57
N TRP A 241 -3.09 -3.35 -4.84
CA TRP A 241 -3.47 -4.04 -6.07
C TRP A 241 -3.21 -3.20 -7.34
N SER A 242 -3.59 -1.93 -7.38
CA SER A 242 -3.37 -1.10 -8.58
C SER A 242 -1.89 -0.89 -8.90
N ARG A 243 -1.04 -0.64 -7.89
CA ARG A 243 0.41 -0.43 -8.03
C ARG A 243 1.12 -1.70 -8.52
N GLY A 244 0.84 -2.85 -7.89
CA GLY A 244 1.40 -4.14 -8.32
C GLY A 244 1.00 -4.51 -9.75
N LEU A 245 -0.29 -4.41 -10.07
CA LEU A 245 -0.81 -4.67 -11.42
C LEU A 245 -0.29 -3.65 -12.45
N ALA A 246 -0.10 -2.38 -12.08
CA ALA A 246 0.48 -1.36 -12.97
C ALA A 246 1.95 -1.64 -13.28
N HIS A 247 2.69 -2.23 -12.35
CA HIS A 247 4.08 -2.65 -12.59
C HIS A 247 4.15 -3.92 -13.43
N ARG A 248 3.30 -4.93 -13.16
CA ARG A 248 3.10 -6.09 -14.05
C ARG A 248 2.77 -5.65 -15.47
N ALA A 249 1.90 -4.65 -15.63
CA ALA A 249 1.55 -4.05 -16.91
C ALA A 249 2.73 -3.39 -17.63
N LYS A 250 3.61 -2.66 -16.92
CA LYS A 250 4.84 -2.10 -17.48
C LYS A 250 5.80 -3.19 -17.96
N LEU A 251 6.01 -4.23 -17.13
CA LEU A 251 6.91 -5.35 -17.45
C LEU A 251 6.39 -6.20 -18.63
N ASP A 252 5.07 -6.30 -18.81
CA ASP A 252 4.43 -7.07 -19.89
C ASP A 252 4.09 -6.24 -21.15
N GLY A 253 4.29 -4.92 -21.13
CA GLY A 253 3.80 -4.01 -22.18
C GLY A 253 2.26 -3.94 -22.28
N ASN A 254 1.53 -4.37 -21.25
CA ASN A 254 0.09 -4.56 -21.28
C ASN A 254 -0.67 -3.24 -21.04
N ALA A 255 -0.87 -2.47 -22.12
CA ALA A 255 -1.57 -1.19 -22.07
C ALA A 255 -3.00 -1.28 -21.52
N ARG A 256 -3.75 -2.38 -21.78
CA ARG A 256 -5.09 -2.59 -21.22
C ARG A 256 -5.06 -2.71 -19.70
N LEU A 257 -4.10 -3.44 -19.14
CA LEU A 257 -3.93 -3.57 -17.69
C LEU A 257 -3.51 -2.23 -17.04
N LEU A 258 -2.66 -1.44 -17.72
CA LEU A 258 -2.23 -0.12 -17.22
C LEU A 258 -3.33 0.94 -17.28
N ASP A 259 -4.23 0.89 -18.26
CA ASP A 259 -5.45 1.72 -18.29
C ASP A 259 -6.44 1.29 -17.20
N TYR A 260 -6.62 -0.02 -17.02
CA TYR A 260 -7.45 -0.58 -15.96
C TYR A 260 -7.02 -0.12 -14.55
N THR A 261 -5.73 -0.16 -14.22
CA THR A 261 -5.26 0.27 -12.89
C THR A 261 -5.43 1.77 -12.66
N LYS A 262 -5.21 2.62 -13.67
CA LYS A 262 -5.54 4.06 -13.61
C LYS A 262 -7.04 4.29 -13.35
N LYS A 263 -7.90 3.49 -13.99
CA LYS A 263 -9.36 3.57 -13.78
C LYS A 263 -9.81 3.07 -12.42
N LEU A 264 -9.09 2.11 -11.83
CA LEU A 264 -9.28 1.65 -10.44
C LEU A 264 -8.89 2.74 -9.43
N GLU A 265 -7.71 3.34 -9.57
CA GLU A 265 -7.28 4.46 -8.71
C GLU A 265 -8.24 5.66 -8.80
N ALA A 266 -8.63 6.02 -10.02
CA ALA A 266 -9.63 7.07 -10.26
C ALA A 266 -11.05 6.70 -9.77
N ALA A 267 -11.39 5.41 -9.64
CA ALA A 267 -12.66 4.98 -9.04
C ALA A 267 -12.65 5.13 -7.51
N CYS A 268 -11.52 4.88 -6.84
CA CYS A 268 -11.38 5.16 -5.42
C CYS A 268 -11.50 6.66 -5.12
N VAL A 269 -10.69 7.48 -5.80
CA VAL A 269 -10.68 8.95 -5.63
C VAL A 269 -12.05 9.55 -5.96
N GLY A 270 -12.60 9.22 -7.14
CA GLY A 270 -13.89 9.71 -7.60
C GLY A 270 -15.10 9.22 -6.78
N THR A 271 -14.93 8.19 -5.94
CA THR A 271 -15.98 7.75 -5.00
C THR A 271 -15.98 8.68 -3.78
N VAL A 272 -14.81 8.97 -3.20
CA VAL A 272 -14.65 9.94 -2.11
C VAL A 272 -15.09 11.36 -2.54
N GLU A 273 -14.67 11.81 -3.72
CA GLU A 273 -15.08 13.10 -4.30
C GLU A 273 -16.61 13.20 -4.52
N SER A 274 -17.30 12.07 -4.74
CA SER A 274 -18.76 12.02 -4.84
C SER A 274 -19.49 12.06 -3.48
N GLY A 275 -18.76 12.28 -2.38
CA GLY A 275 -19.29 12.28 -1.01
C GLY A 275 -19.44 10.87 -0.40
N LYS A 276 -19.03 9.81 -1.09
CA LYS A 276 -19.11 8.43 -0.62
C LYS A 276 -17.77 8.01 -0.04
N MET A 277 -17.67 7.92 1.28
CA MET A 277 -16.39 7.66 1.96
C MET A 277 -16.57 6.89 3.26
N THR A 278 -15.48 6.31 3.76
CA THR A 278 -15.44 5.65 5.07
C THR A 278 -15.34 6.67 6.22
N LYS A 279 -15.59 6.20 7.44
CA LYS A 279 -15.79 7.03 8.64
C LYS A 279 -14.57 7.86 9.01
N ASP A 280 -13.37 7.34 8.77
CA ASP A 280 -12.11 8.07 8.95
C ASP A 280 -12.08 9.36 8.12
N LEU A 281 -12.47 9.29 6.84
CA LEU A 281 -12.49 10.46 5.97
C LEU A 281 -13.65 11.41 6.31
N ALA A 282 -14.83 10.86 6.63
CA ALA A 282 -15.98 11.66 7.04
C ALA A 282 -15.76 12.41 8.38
N LEU A 283 -14.93 11.87 9.29
CA LEU A 283 -14.48 12.55 10.51
C LEU A 283 -13.58 13.77 10.22
N LEU A 284 -12.82 13.78 9.12
CA LEU A 284 -12.01 14.94 8.73
C LEU A 284 -12.90 16.10 8.26
N ILE A 285 -13.95 15.81 7.49
CA ILE A 285 -14.84 16.81 6.87
C ILE A 285 -15.87 17.33 7.88
N HIS A 286 -16.40 16.45 8.75
CA HIS A 286 -17.51 16.77 9.66
C HIS A 286 -17.14 16.83 11.14
N GLY A 287 -15.88 16.55 11.48
CA GLY A 287 -15.40 16.49 12.86
C GLY A 287 -16.09 15.41 13.70
N PRO A 288 -16.06 15.50 15.03
CA PRO A 288 -16.60 14.48 15.93
C PRO A 288 -18.13 14.35 15.90
N LYS A 289 -18.84 15.17 15.11
CA LYS A 289 -20.31 15.15 14.97
C LYS A 289 -20.80 14.24 13.84
N VAL A 290 -19.93 13.43 13.22
CA VAL A 290 -20.28 12.58 12.09
C VAL A 290 -21.39 11.56 12.42
N THR A 291 -22.42 11.52 11.58
CA THR A 291 -23.54 10.57 11.68
C THR A 291 -23.37 9.40 10.70
N ARG A 292 -24.10 8.29 10.89
CA ARG A 292 -24.03 7.12 9.98
C ARG A 292 -24.48 7.44 8.54
N ALA A 293 -25.29 8.47 8.33
CA ALA A 293 -25.67 8.90 6.98
C ALA A 293 -24.53 9.59 6.19
N GLN A 294 -23.44 9.97 6.87
CA GLN A 294 -22.31 10.70 6.28
C GLN A 294 -21.10 9.79 5.98
N TYR A 295 -21.20 8.49 6.22
CA TYR A 295 -20.16 7.52 5.85
C TYR A 295 -20.75 6.17 5.46
N LEU A 296 -20.00 5.43 4.65
CA LEU A 296 -20.28 4.06 4.27
C LEU A 296 -19.53 3.07 5.17
N ASN A 297 -20.08 1.89 5.41
CA ASN A 297 -19.29 0.78 5.95
C ASN A 297 -18.30 0.24 4.90
N THR A 298 -17.37 -0.64 5.30
CA THR A 298 -16.29 -1.09 4.39
C THR A 298 -16.82 -1.75 3.11
N GLU A 299 -17.86 -2.57 3.21
CA GLU A 299 -18.42 -3.25 2.04
C GLU A 299 -19.22 -2.31 1.14
N GLU A 300 -20.05 -1.44 1.71
CA GLU A 300 -20.76 -0.36 1.00
C GLU A 300 -19.80 0.53 0.21
N PHE A 301 -18.63 0.85 0.78
CA PHE A 301 -17.61 1.64 0.10
C PHE A 301 -16.97 0.88 -1.08
N ILE A 302 -16.61 -0.40 -0.89
CA ILE A 302 -16.05 -1.23 -1.97
C ILE A 302 -17.08 -1.43 -3.09
N ASP A 303 -18.37 -1.58 -2.77
CA ASP A 303 -19.45 -1.66 -3.77
C ASP A 303 -19.64 -0.33 -4.53
N ALA A 304 -19.49 0.82 -3.86
CA ALA A 304 -19.50 2.12 -4.51
C ALA A 304 -18.32 2.30 -5.49
N VAL A 305 -17.10 1.91 -5.08
CA VAL A 305 -15.92 1.90 -5.96
C VAL A 305 -16.12 0.93 -7.13
N ALA A 306 -16.66 -0.27 -6.89
CA ALA A 306 -16.95 -1.26 -7.93
C ALA A 306 -17.98 -0.75 -8.96
N ALA A 307 -18.99 0.00 -8.52
CA ALA A 307 -19.96 0.64 -9.40
C ALA A 307 -19.31 1.73 -10.26
N GLN A 308 -18.47 2.60 -9.67
CA GLN A 308 -17.79 3.66 -10.43
C GLN A 308 -16.73 3.10 -11.39
N LEU A 309 -16.00 2.04 -11.00
CA LEU A 309 -15.07 1.32 -11.87
C LEU A 309 -15.78 0.75 -13.10
N LYS A 310 -16.92 0.07 -12.92
CA LYS A 310 -17.75 -0.44 -14.02
C LYS A 310 -18.17 0.67 -14.98
N ALA A 311 -18.59 1.83 -14.46
CA ALA A 311 -18.92 3.00 -15.27
C ALA A 311 -17.71 3.55 -16.05
N ARG A 312 -16.55 3.71 -15.39
CA ARG A 312 -15.29 4.17 -16.03
C ARG A 312 -14.78 3.21 -17.11
N LEU A 313 -14.96 1.90 -16.94
CA LEU A 313 -14.57 0.90 -17.93
C LEU A 313 -15.52 0.89 -19.15
N LEU A 314 -16.83 1.01 -18.93
CA LEU A 314 -17.83 1.08 -20.01
C LEU A 314 -17.80 2.40 -20.80
N ALA A 315 -17.32 3.49 -20.21
CA ALA A 315 -17.23 4.78 -20.89
C ALA A 315 -16.24 4.76 -22.08
N SER A 316 -15.15 4.00 -21.98
CA SER A 316 -14.13 3.92 -23.03
C SER A 316 -14.45 2.95 -24.17
N SER A 317 -15.58 2.23 -24.14
CA SER A 317 -16.01 1.34 -25.24
C SER A 317 -17.00 2.00 -26.21
N LYS A 318 -17.05 3.34 -26.22
CA LYS A 318 -17.95 4.17 -27.04
C LYS A 318 -17.22 5.18 -27.94
N LEU A 319 -15.93 4.95 -28.20
CA LEU A 319 -15.08 5.68 -29.13
C LEU A 319 -14.50 4.68 -30.14
#